data_AF-A0A317ZTC8-F1
#
_entry.id   AF-A0A317ZTC8-F1
#
_cell.length_a   1.000
_cell.length_b   1.000
_cell.length_c   1.000
_cell.angle_alpha   90.00
_cell.angle_beta   90.00
_cell.angle_gamma   90.00
#
_symmetry.space_group_name_H-M   'P 1'
#
loop_
_entity.id
_entity.type
_entity.pdbx_description
1 polymer ?
#
loop_
_entity_poly.entity_id
_entity_poly.type
_entity_poly.pdbx_seq_one_letter_code
_entity_poly.pdbx_strand_id
1 'polypeptide(L)'
;MGITDYAFSLQRDCAQREFCVQYRETDLAFLHRLAAEEGLVYHFIHEDEKHTLLFTDDSQGLPKLDAPIPFNALAGGVIDSPYIFAFEQHTQSHVSHTALQDYSFKKPSYSFAQQAHGQGIDYQRDTYEHFDAPGRFKDDVSGKAFNQIRLEYLRRDARTATGKSNHPALQAGAKFDLQEHLDESVNRDWVVVHVQHEGHQPQVLEEEGGSGATTYSNQFTLIPAEVNWRATPQVKPQVDGPCIAMVVGPENEEIFCDEHGRVKLHFPWDRYSNGDEHSSCWVRVSQGWAGSQYGMMAIPRVGHEVIVSFLNGDPDQPIVTGRTYHATNQPPYLLPEHKTKTVLRSESHQGEGFNELSFEDQAGQEKIYLHAQKDVEGLVLNDATMHIKHDKHLTVENDQFSHIHHHQHLTVDGNGYESVKGNQTLTVDGSLYIKSGQVWVSEAGDEVHIKAGQKVVIEAGSEITVKAGGSFVKVDPAGVHLVGAGVNLNSGGSPSSGSGFSGEIPALPGGLESAVALAPPQTISYQALLKAEEANVAAVKVCPLAGANS
;
A
#
# COMPACT_ATOMS: atom_id res chain seq x y z
N MET A 1 25.15 -24.84 7.92
CA MET A 1 26.21 -25.29 6.99
C MET A 1 27.62 -25.33 7.59
N GLY A 2 27.90 -24.80 8.79
CA GLY A 2 29.16 -25.10 9.51
C GLY A 2 30.48 -24.68 8.83
N ILE A 3 30.42 -23.97 7.70
CA ILE A 3 31.60 -23.42 7.02
C ILE A 3 32.05 -22.18 7.80
N THR A 4 33.26 -22.22 8.35
CA THR A 4 33.84 -21.14 9.14
C THR A 4 35.00 -20.43 8.44
N ASP A 5 35.60 -21.08 7.43
CA ASP A 5 36.80 -20.59 6.75
C ASP A 5 36.45 -19.72 5.54
N TYR A 6 35.95 -18.51 5.83
CA TYR A 6 35.67 -17.50 4.82
C TYR A 6 36.14 -16.12 5.26
N ALA A 7 36.44 -15.27 4.29
CA ALA A 7 36.84 -13.89 4.52
C ALA A 7 36.22 -12.96 3.46
N PHE A 8 36.09 -11.69 3.82
CA PHE A 8 35.60 -10.63 2.94
C PHE A 8 36.68 -9.55 2.83
N SER A 9 37.12 -9.27 1.60
CA SER A 9 38.00 -8.14 1.28
C SER A 9 37.26 -7.26 0.28
N LEU A 10 36.34 -6.44 0.80
CA LEU A 10 35.45 -5.59 0.01
C LEU A 10 35.90 -4.14 0.07
N GLN A 11 35.83 -3.43 -1.06
CA GLN A 11 36.04 -1.99 -1.15
C GLN A 11 34.73 -1.20 -0.98
N ARG A 12 33.59 -1.81 -1.34
CA ARG A 12 32.25 -1.20 -1.26
C ARG A 12 31.47 -1.73 -0.06
N ASP A 13 30.85 -0.80 0.66
CA ASP A 13 29.82 -1.13 1.65
C ASP A 13 28.50 -1.49 0.94
N CYS A 14 28.07 -2.75 1.09
CA CYS A 14 26.81 -3.23 0.53
C CYS A 14 25.63 -2.76 1.38
N ALA A 15 24.57 -2.26 0.75
CA ALA A 15 23.39 -1.77 1.45
C ALA A 15 22.59 -2.93 2.07
N GLN A 16 22.03 -2.71 3.27
CA GLN A 16 21.13 -3.67 3.90
C GLN A 16 19.83 -3.77 3.11
N ARG A 17 19.42 -4.99 2.78
CA ARG A 17 18.15 -5.27 2.10
C ARG A 17 17.01 -5.26 3.12
N GLU A 18 15.93 -4.53 2.84
CA GLU A 18 14.71 -4.54 3.68
C GLU A 18 14.06 -5.93 3.71
N PHE A 19 14.10 -6.64 2.59
CA PHE A 19 13.51 -7.97 2.45
C PHE A 19 14.28 -8.76 1.38
N CYS A 20 14.60 -10.02 1.69
CA CYS A 20 15.26 -10.93 0.76
C CYS A 20 14.85 -12.37 1.06
N VAL A 21 14.34 -13.05 0.06
CA VAL A 21 13.76 -14.39 0.15
C VAL A 21 14.62 -15.38 -0.62
N GLN A 22 14.95 -16.48 0.05
CA GLN A 22 15.44 -17.69 -0.59
C GLN A 22 14.23 -18.57 -0.94
N TYR A 23 13.83 -18.62 -2.21
CA TYR A 23 12.61 -19.31 -2.64
C TYR A 23 12.91 -20.47 -3.58
N ARG A 24 12.61 -21.71 -3.14
CA ARG A 24 12.76 -22.96 -3.93
C ARG A 24 14.12 -23.11 -4.62
N GLU A 25 15.18 -22.59 -4.01
CA GLU A 25 16.55 -22.65 -4.50
C GLU A 25 17.49 -23.21 -3.43
N THR A 26 18.57 -23.85 -3.86
CA THR A 26 19.62 -24.33 -2.94
C THR A 26 20.38 -23.16 -2.32
N ASP A 27 20.94 -23.35 -1.13
CA ASP A 27 21.74 -22.32 -0.44
C ASP A 27 22.91 -21.80 -1.29
N LEU A 28 23.53 -22.68 -2.10
CA LEU A 28 24.60 -22.28 -3.02
C LEU A 28 24.10 -21.38 -4.15
N ALA A 29 22.95 -21.72 -4.74
CA ALA A 29 22.33 -20.89 -5.79
C ALA A 29 21.92 -19.52 -5.25
N PHE A 30 21.37 -19.48 -4.03
CA PHE A 30 21.05 -18.23 -3.33
C PHE A 30 22.29 -17.36 -3.13
N LEU A 31 23.38 -17.95 -2.63
CA LEU A 31 24.66 -17.26 -2.43
C LEU A 31 25.24 -16.74 -3.75
N HIS A 32 25.31 -17.56 -4.80
CA HIS A 32 25.81 -17.15 -6.12
C HIS A 32 24.98 -16.03 -6.73
N ARG A 33 23.66 -16.11 -6.59
CA ARG A 33 22.73 -15.09 -7.08
C ARG A 33 22.97 -13.76 -6.39
N LEU A 34 23.02 -13.74 -5.05
CA LEU A 34 23.29 -12.51 -4.29
C LEU A 34 24.70 -11.97 -4.54
N ALA A 35 25.70 -12.85 -4.62
CA ALA A 35 27.06 -12.45 -4.95
C ALA A 35 27.12 -11.76 -6.32
N ALA A 36 26.49 -12.33 -7.35
CA ALA A 36 26.45 -11.72 -8.67
C ALA A 36 25.68 -10.39 -8.69
N GLU A 37 24.59 -10.25 -7.93
CA GLU A 37 23.85 -8.99 -7.78
C GLU A 37 24.71 -7.88 -7.14
N GLU A 38 25.47 -8.22 -6.11
CA GLU A 38 26.36 -7.29 -5.40
C GLU A 38 27.75 -7.16 -6.06
N GLY A 39 27.97 -7.85 -7.19
CA GLY A 39 29.25 -7.85 -7.91
C GLY A 39 30.38 -8.58 -7.20
N LEU A 40 30.06 -9.39 -6.19
CA LEU A 40 31.00 -10.19 -5.44
C LEU A 40 31.41 -11.43 -6.23
N VAL A 41 32.71 -11.71 -6.19
CA VAL A 41 33.30 -12.95 -6.67
C VAL A 41 34.10 -13.56 -5.54
N TYR A 42 34.38 -14.86 -5.60
CA TYR A 42 35.25 -15.50 -4.64
C TYR A 42 36.32 -16.34 -5.30
N HIS A 43 37.43 -16.51 -4.61
CA HIS A 43 38.47 -17.47 -4.93
C HIS A 43 38.87 -18.24 -3.66
N PHE A 44 39.65 -19.30 -3.84
CA PHE A 44 40.14 -20.12 -2.75
C PHE A 44 41.60 -19.78 -2.47
N ILE A 45 41.91 -19.53 -1.20
CA ILE A 45 43.28 -19.52 -0.70
C ILE A 45 43.56 -20.92 -0.18
N HIS A 46 44.51 -21.60 -0.81
CA HIS A 46 44.89 -22.96 -0.46
C HIS A 46 46.11 -22.94 0.47
N GLU A 47 45.93 -23.43 1.68
CA GLU A 47 47.00 -23.74 2.64
C GLU A 47 46.97 -25.25 2.96
N ASP A 48 48.05 -25.79 3.51
CA ASP A 48 48.24 -27.24 3.71
C ASP A 48 47.11 -27.90 4.51
N GLU A 49 46.60 -27.23 5.54
CA GLU A 49 45.57 -27.77 6.45
C GLU A 49 44.21 -27.08 6.34
N LYS A 50 44.09 -26.02 5.53
CA LYS A 50 42.85 -25.23 5.42
C LYS A 50 42.70 -24.58 4.04
N HIS A 51 41.46 -24.39 3.62
CA HIS A 51 41.14 -23.67 2.39
C HIS A 51 40.13 -22.58 2.71
N THR A 52 40.55 -21.32 2.52
CA THR A 52 39.73 -20.17 2.87
C THR A 52 39.04 -19.63 1.62
N LEU A 53 37.74 -19.43 1.69
CA LEU A 53 36.98 -18.78 0.63
C LEU A 53 37.04 -17.26 0.83
N LEU A 54 37.70 -16.54 -0.07
CA LEU A 54 37.86 -15.09 0.00
C LEU A 54 36.93 -14.40 -1.01
N PHE A 55 35.95 -13.66 -0.52
CA PHE A 55 35.07 -12.80 -1.33
C PHE A 55 35.72 -11.43 -1.57
N THR A 56 35.64 -10.97 -2.82
CA THR A 56 36.15 -9.67 -3.27
C THR A 56 35.17 -9.02 -4.24
N ASP A 57 35.07 -7.70 -4.22
CA ASP A 57 34.30 -6.88 -5.17
C ASP A 57 35.20 -6.07 -6.12
N ASP A 58 36.51 -6.13 -5.92
CA ASP A 58 37.48 -5.35 -6.70
C ASP A 58 38.78 -6.15 -6.92
N SER A 59 39.38 -5.99 -8.09
CA SER A 59 40.61 -6.68 -8.48
C SER A 59 41.81 -6.32 -7.59
N GLN A 60 41.79 -5.18 -6.91
CA GLN A 60 42.83 -4.81 -5.94
C GLN A 60 42.89 -5.77 -4.76
N GLY A 61 41.76 -6.36 -4.36
CA GLY A 61 41.68 -7.35 -3.28
C GLY A 61 42.23 -8.73 -3.63
N LEU A 62 42.59 -8.99 -4.89
CA LEU A 62 43.13 -10.27 -5.33
C LEU A 62 44.62 -10.41 -4.95
N PRO A 63 45.09 -11.62 -4.58
CA PRO A 63 46.50 -11.88 -4.31
C PRO A 63 47.35 -11.69 -5.57
N LYS A 64 48.58 -11.20 -5.42
CA LYS A 64 49.55 -11.03 -6.50
C LYS A 64 50.76 -11.94 -6.26
N LEU A 65 51.23 -12.63 -7.31
CA LEU A 65 52.47 -13.40 -7.26
C LEU A 65 53.67 -12.47 -7.07
N ASP A 66 54.63 -12.87 -6.24
CA ASP A 66 55.77 -12.04 -5.86
C ASP A 66 56.75 -11.77 -7.02
N ALA A 67 56.84 -12.71 -7.96
CA ALA A 67 57.76 -12.64 -9.08
C ALA A 67 57.02 -12.53 -10.43
N PRO A 68 57.53 -11.73 -11.38
CA PRO A 68 57.00 -11.68 -12.73
C PRO A 68 57.23 -13.00 -13.46
N ILE A 69 56.34 -13.33 -14.39
CA ILE A 69 56.42 -14.53 -15.22
C ILE A 69 56.96 -14.14 -16.60
N PRO A 70 58.10 -14.71 -17.05
CA PRO A 70 58.63 -14.43 -18.37
C PRO A 70 57.82 -15.14 -19.46
N PHE A 71 57.67 -14.47 -20.60
CA PHE A 71 57.15 -15.06 -21.83
C PHE A 71 58.30 -15.60 -22.69
N ASN A 72 58.22 -16.87 -23.08
CA ASN A 72 59.17 -17.47 -24.02
C ASN A 72 58.49 -18.43 -25.00
N ALA A 73 58.41 -18.01 -26.28
CA ALA A 73 57.86 -18.79 -27.38
C ALA A 73 58.90 -19.64 -28.15
N LEU A 74 60.18 -19.63 -27.74
CA LEU A 74 61.24 -20.34 -28.45
C LEU A 74 61.09 -21.86 -28.28
N ALA A 75 61.00 -22.58 -29.40
CA ALA A 75 61.04 -24.03 -29.42
C ALA A 75 62.49 -24.52 -29.24
N GLY A 76 62.80 -25.04 -28.05
CA GLY A 76 64.11 -25.62 -27.74
C GLY A 76 65.00 -24.71 -26.90
N GLY A 77 65.00 -24.97 -25.59
CA GLY A 77 65.84 -24.34 -24.58
C GLY A 77 65.41 -24.87 -23.20
N VAL A 78 66.36 -25.22 -22.34
CA VAL A 78 66.06 -25.54 -20.94
C VAL A 78 66.06 -24.21 -20.20
N ILE A 79 64.88 -23.75 -19.78
CA ILE A 79 64.75 -22.63 -18.86
C ILE A 79 64.48 -23.22 -17.48
N ASP A 80 65.28 -22.81 -16.50
CA ASP A 80 65.19 -23.28 -15.11
C ASP A 80 63.99 -22.68 -14.35
N SER A 81 63.44 -21.56 -14.83
CA SER A 81 62.26 -20.88 -14.28
C SER A 81 60.98 -21.21 -15.05
N PRO A 82 59.81 -21.31 -14.40
CA PRO A 82 58.55 -21.46 -15.11
C PRO A 82 58.23 -20.24 -15.99
N TYR A 83 57.64 -20.46 -17.17
CA TYR A 83 57.39 -19.45 -18.19
C TYR A 83 56.08 -19.71 -18.93
N ILE A 84 55.54 -18.64 -19.54
CA ILE A 84 54.40 -18.71 -20.48
C ILE A 84 54.97 -18.89 -21.88
N PHE A 85 54.48 -19.89 -22.62
CA PHE A 85 55.00 -20.23 -23.94
C PHE A 85 54.00 -20.10 -25.09
N ALA A 86 52.75 -19.82 -24.77
CA ALA A 86 51.73 -19.41 -25.73
C ALA A 86 50.87 -18.33 -25.11
N PHE A 87 50.57 -17.28 -25.88
CA PHE A 87 49.75 -16.16 -25.44
C PHE A 87 48.98 -15.59 -26.64
N GLU A 88 47.66 -15.47 -26.51
CA GLU A 88 46.77 -14.96 -27.55
C GLU A 88 45.79 -13.97 -26.93
N GLN A 89 45.71 -12.76 -27.48
CA GLN A 89 44.75 -11.75 -27.03
C GLN A 89 43.48 -11.80 -27.90
N HIS A 90 42.33 -11.72 -27.24
CA HIS A 90 41.03 -11.65 -27.88
C HIS A 90 40.32 -10.36 -27.46
N THR A 91 39.89 -9.58 -28.46
CA THR A 91 39.06 -8.38 -28.26
C THR A 91 37.77 -8.54 -29.05
N GLN A 92 36.64 -8.27 -28.40
CA GLN A 92 35.31 -8.38 -29.00
C GLN A 92 34.42 -7.20 -28.60
N SER A 93 33.56 -6.77 -29.53
CA SER A 93 32.58 -5.72 -29.30
C SER A 93 31.49 -6.20 -28.37
N HIS A 94 31.21 -5.43 -27.32
CA HIS A 94 30.16 -5.67 -26.34
C HIS A 94 29.31 -4.42 -26.10
N VAL A 95 28.34 -4.52 -25.20
CA VAL A 95 27.53 -3.39 -24.71
C VAL A 95 28.44 -2.20 -24.37
N SER A 96 28.11 -1.01 -24.87
CA SER A 96 28.86 0.21 -24.62
C SER A 96 28.43 0.92 -23.35
N HIS A 97 27.13 0.87 -23.02
CA HIS A 97 26.57 1.44 -21.80
C HIS A 97 25.33 0.68 -21.36
N THR A 98 25.03 0.74 -20.07
CA THR A 98 23.82 0.17 -19.47
C THR A 98 22.92 1.27 -18.95
N ALA A 99 21.61 1.06 -19.05
CA ALA A 99 20.59 1.92 -18.50
C ALA A 99 19.57 1.08 -17.71
N LEU A 100 19.52 1.26 -16.39
CA LEU A 100 18.56 0.58 -15.52
C LEU A 100 17.57 1.57 -14.91
N GLN A 101 16.32 1.13 -14.74
CA GLN A 101 15.25 1.94 -14.13
C GLN A 101 14.42 1.11 -13.16
N ASP A 102 13.88 1.77 -12.13
CA ASP A 102 12.96 1.13 -11.19
C ASP A 102 11.94 2.14 -10.65
N TYR A 103 10.88 1.63 -10.03
CA TYR A 103 9.78 2.40 -9.48
C TYR A 103 9.72 2.24 -7.96
N SER A 104 9.50 3.35 -7.24
CA SER A 104 9.15 3.32 -5.82
C SER A 104 7.84 4.06 -5.59
N PHE A 105 6.90 3.42 -4.92
CA PHE A 105 5.64 4.08 -4.54
C PHE A 105 5.85 5.21 -3.53
N LYS A 106 6.98 5.22 -2.81
CA LYS A 106 7.37 6.32 -1.91
C LYS A 106 7.86 7.57 -2.68
N LYS A 107 8.29 7.40 -3.93
CA LYS A 107 8.74 8.48 -4.82
C LYS A 107 8.19 8.25 -6.25
N PRO A 108 6.87 8.30 -6.46
CA PRO A 108 6.23 7.78 -7.68
C PRO A 108 6.58 8.54 -8.96
N SER A 109 6.97 9.82 -8.86
CA SER A 109 7.42 10.64 -9.98
C SER A 109 8.90 10.48 -10.32
N TYR A 110 9.66 9.78 -9.48
CA TYR A 110 11.10 9.59 -9.64
C TYR A 110 11.36 8.22 -10.26
N SER A 111 11.99 8.19 -11.45
CA SER A 111 12.18 6.97 -12.25
C SER A 111 13.40 6.15 -11.87
N PHE A 112 14.21 6.62 -10.90
CA PHE A 112 15.47 6.00 -10.49
C PHE A 112 16.31 5.57 -11.71
N ALA A 113 16.42 6.43 -12.73
CA ALA A 113 17.18 6.10 -13.92
C ALA A 113 18.68 6.21 -13.66
N GLN A 114 19.42 5.12 -13.92
CA GLN A 114 20.86 5.05 -13.73
C GLN A 114 21.53 4.63 -15.04
N GLN A 115 22.69 5.23 -15.32
CA GLN A 115 23.50 4.95 -16.52
C GLN A 115 24.97 4.74 -16.15
N ALA A 116 25.64 3.87 -16.90
CA ALA A 116 27.06 3.54 -16.73
C ALA A 116 27.65 3.27 -18.11
N HIS A 117 28.83 3.86 -18.36
CA HIS A 117 29.51 3.79 -19.65
C HIS A 117 30.78 2.94 -19.55
N GLY A 118 31.00 2.08 -20.54
CA GLY A 118 32.17 1.24 -20.63
C GLY A 118 33.43 2.05 -20.86
N GLN A 119 34.51 1.68 -20.19
CA GLN A 119 35.84 2.25 -20.42
C GLN A 119 36.62 1.41 -21.43
N GLY A 120 37.62 2.03 -22.07
CA GLY A 120 38.53 1.36 -23.01
C GLY A 120 37.81 0.76 -24.22
N ILE A 121 36.85 1.48 -24.79
CA ILE A 121 35.99 1.02 -25.90
C ILE A 121 36.45 1.52 -27.29
N ASP A 122 37.68 2.00 -27.42
CA ASP A 122 38.18 2.65 -28.65
C ASP A 122 38.14 1.75 -29.90
N TYR A 123 38.06 0.43 -29.71
CA TYR A 123 37.95 -0.58 -30.75
C TYR A 123 36.51 -0.84 -31.24
N GLN A 124 35.49 -0.23 -30.61
CA GLN A 124 34.08 -0.42 -30.91
C GLN A 124 33.30 0.90 -30.97
N ARG A 125 32.04 0.84 -31.41
CA ARG A 125 31.11 1.99 -31.33
C ARG A 125 30.53 2.12 -29.92
N ASP A 126 30.17 3.35 -29.56
CA ASP A 126 29.59 3.73 -28.27
C ASP A 126 28.05 3.66 -28.23
N THR A 127 27.42 3.18 -29.30
CA THR A 127 25.95 3.24 -29.48
C THR A 127 25.17 2.02 -28.99
N TYR A 128 25.82 0.94 -28.54
CA TYR A 128 25.14 -0.31 -28.19
C TYR A 128 24.69 -0.31 -26.72
N GLU A 129 23.47 0.18 -26.47
CA GLU A 129 22.83 0.24 -25.16
C GLU A 129 22.28 -1.12 -24.71
N HIS A 130 22.40 -1.42 -23.42
CA HIS A 130 21.64 -2.46 -22.73
C HIS A 130 20.69 -1.81 -21.72
N PHE A 131 19.38 -1.91 -21.98
CA PHE A 131 18.33 -1.40 -21.09
C PHE A 131 17.57 -2.55 -20.41
N ASP A 132 17.28 -2.41 -19.11
CA ASP A 132 16.47 -3.38 -18.34
C ASP A 132 15.66 -2.70 -17.21
N ALA A 133 14.50 -3.26 -16.90
CA ALA A 133 13.61 -2.81 -15.82
C ALA A 133 12.72 -3.97 -15.32
N PRO A 134 12.52 -4.14 -13.99
CA PRO A 134 12.99 -3.28 -12.91
C PRO A 134 14.46 -3.53 -12.51
N GLY A 135 15.20 -2.46 -12.21
CA GLY A 135 16.59 -2.49 -11.77
C GLY A 135 16.82 -2.98 -10.33
N ARG A 136 15.75 -3.07 -9.51
CA ARG A 136 15.75 -3.58 -8.13
C ARG A 136 16.54 -2.75 -7.12
N PHE A 137 16.47 -1.44 -7.26
CA PHE A 137 17.02 -0.48 -6.31
C PHE A 137 15.99 0.62 -6.06
N LYS A 138 15.95 1.14 -4.83
CA LYS A 138 15.02 2.21 -4.42
C LYS A 138 15.76 3.48 -3.98
N ASP A 139 17.05 3.53 -4.28
CA ASP A 139 17.98 4.63 -4.00
C ASP A 139 19.07 4.68 -5.08
N ASP A 140 19.67 5.85 -5.27
CA ASP A 140 20.64 6.08 -6.33
C ASP A 140 22.02 5.46 -6.05
N VAL A 141 22.36 5.23 -4.78
CA VAL A 141 23.68 4.67 -4.41
C VAL A 141 23.74 3.21 -4.85
N SER A 142 22.73 2.42 -4.46
CA SER A 142 22.58 1.03 -4.90
C SER A 142 22.36 0.95 -6.41
N GLY A 143 21.56 1.86 -6.98
CA GLY A 143 21.28 1.87 -8.40
C GLY A 143 22.51 2.10 -9.28
N LYS A 144 23.38 3.05 -8.91
CA LYS A 144 24.66 3.26 -9.61
C LYS A 144 25.55 2.03 -9.54
N ALA A 145 25.66 1.41 -8.36
CA ALA A 145 26.46 0.21 -8.17
C ALA A 145 25.95 -0.96 -9.02
N PHE A 146 24.65 -1.28 -8.96
CA PHE A 146 24.06 -2.37 -9.74
C PHE A 146 24.19 -2.16 -11.25
N ASN A 147 24.03 -0.92 -11.71
CA ASN A 147 24.21 -0.59 -13.12
C ASN A 147 25.67 -0.79 -13.59
N GLN A 148 26.64 -0.35 -12.77
CA GLN A 148 28.07 -0.57 -13.03
C GLN A 148 28.42 -2.06 -13.03
N ILE A 149 27.96 -2.82 -12.04
CA ILE A 149 28.19 -4.27 -11.92
C ILE A 149 27.61 -5.00 -13.14
N ARG A 150 26.40 -4.63 -13.59
CA ARG A 150 25.77 -5.21 -14.79
C ARG A 150 26.61 -4.93 -16.04
N LEU A 151 27.10 -3.72 -16.20
CA LEU A 151 27.97 -3.35 -17.32
C LEU A 151 29.28 -4.15 -17.31
N GLU A 152 29.93 -4.25 -16.16
CA GLU A 152 31.17 -5.00 -15.98
C GLU A 152 30.98 -6.49 -16.29
N TYR A 153 29.86 -7.09 -15.86
CA TYR A 153 29.49 -8.45 -16.25
C TYR A 153 29.32 -8.59 -17.77
N LEU A 154 28.53 -7.72 -18.40
CA LEU A 154 28.27 -7.77 -19.84
C LEU A 154 29.54 -7.57 -20.68
N ARG A 155 30.56 -6.93 -20.10
CA ARG A 155 31.85 -6.65 -20.74
C ARG A 155 33.00 -7.51 -20.22
N ARG A 156 32.76 -8.49 -19.34
CA ARG A 156 33.84 -9.25 -18.68
C ARG A 156 34.74 -10.01 -19.65
N ASP A 157 34.18 -10.40 -20.79
CA ASP A 157 34.89 -11.15 -21.83
C ASP A 157 35.34 -10.23 -22.99
N ALA A 158 35.16 -8.92 -22.87
CA ALA A 158 35.41 -7.98 -23.97
C ALA A 158 36.88 -7.88 -24.37
N ARG A 159 37.78 -8.03 -23.38
CA ARG A 159 39.22 -8.07 -23.54
C ARG A 159 39.78 -9.19 -22.69
N THR A 160 40.10 -10.31 -23.32
CA THR A 160 40.65 -11.49 -22.65
C THR A 160 41.97 -11.89 -23.31
N ALA A 161 42.77 -12.68 -22.60
CA ALA A 161 43.90 -13.38 -23.20
C ALA A 161 43.84 -14.87 -22.83
N THR A 162 44.22 -15.75 -23.74
CA THR A 162 44.40 -17.17 -23.46
C THR A 162 45.88 -17.53 -23.57
N GLY A 163 46.32 -18.52 -22.81
CA GLY A 163 47.72 -18.92 -22.86
C GLY A 163 48.01 -20.28 -22.27
N LYS A 164 49.27 -20.69 -22.42
CA LYS A 164 49.79 -21.96 -21.89
C LYS A 164 51.09 -21.72 -21.14
N SER A 165 51.25 -22.33 -19.98
CA SER A 165 52.48 -22.26 -19.19
C SER A 165 52.82 -23.58 -18.51
N ASN A 166 54.02 -23.63 -17.93
CA ASN A 166 54.43 -24.64 -16.95
C ASN A 166 54.49 -24.06 -15.52
N HIS A 167 53.85 -22.91 -15.24
CA HIS A 167 53.91 -22.25 -13.93
C HIS A 167 52.86 -22.84 -12.95
N PRO A 168 53.26 -23.53 -11.87
CA PRO A 168 52.33 -24.23 -10.98
C PRO A 168 51.47 -23.30 -10.11
N ALA A 169 51.98 -22.12 -9.76
CA ALA A 169 51.27 -21.18 -8.89
C ALA A 169 50.14 -20.37 -9.56
N LEU A 170 49.89 -20.54 -10.87
CA LEU A 170 48.78 -19.85 -11.52
C LEU A 170 47.46 -20.46 -11.05
N GLN A 171 46.68 -19.69 -10.29
CA GLN A 171 45.37 -20.08 -9.77
C GLN A 171 44.33 -19.05 -10.17
N ALA A 172 43.07 -19.48 -10.35
CA ALA A 172 41.97 -18.55 -10.59
C ALA A 172 41.84 -17.57 -9.40
N GLY A 173 41.79 -16.28 -9.68
CA GLY A 173 41.83 -15.22 -8.67
C GLY A 173 43.23 -14.70 -8.34
N ALA A 174 44.30 -15.23 -8.94
CA ALA A 174 45.65 -14.69 -8.76
C ALA A 174 45.99 -13.61 -9.81
N LYS A 175 46.75 -12.59 -9.38
CA LYS A 175 47.38 -11.59 -10.24
C LYS A 175 48.86 -11.93 -10.47
N PHE A 176 49.37 -11.60 -11.64
CA PHE A 176 50.80 -11.68 -11.92
C PHE A 176 51.22 -10.67 -12.98
N ASP A 177 52.52 -10.36 -12.99
CA ASP A 177 53.13 -9.48 -13.99
C ASP A 177 53.71 -10.31 -15.11
N LEU A 178 53.25 -10.08 -16.35
CA LEU A 178 53.84 -10.68 -17.54
C LEU A 178 55.00 -9.82 -18.03
N GLN A 179 56.13 -10.43 -18.36
CA GLN A 179 57.32 -9.75 -18.88
C GLN A 179 57.93 -10.50 -20.06
N GLU A 180 58.85 -9.84 -20.77
CA GLU A 180 59.62 -10.40 -21.89
C GLU A 180 58.78 -10.79 -23.14
N HIS A 181 57.51 -10.35 -23.21
CA HIS A 181 56.73 -10.46 -24.44
C HIS A 181 57.20 -9.40 -25.46
N LEU A 182 57.24 -9.77 -26.75
CA LEU A 182 57.70 -8.89 -27.83
C LEU A 182 56.78 -7.67 -28.05
N ASP A 183 55.50 -7.81 -27.73
CA ASP A 183 54.53 -6.71 -27.69
C ASP A 183 54.48 -6.12 -26.28
N GLU A 184 54.95 -4.88 -26.14
CA GLU A 184 55.00 -4.17 -24.85
C GLU A 184 53.63 -3.93 -24.22
N SER A 185 52.55 -3.90 -25.02
CA SER A 185 51.19 -3.73 -24.48
C SER A 185 50.71 -4.94 -23.66
N VAL A 186 51.39 -6.08 -23.82
CA VAL A 186 51.14 -7.35 -23.14
C VAL A 186 51.92 -7.44 -21.81
N ASN A 187 53.03 -6.71 -21.69
CA ASN A 187 53.90 -6.70 -20.51
C ASN A 187 53.29 -5.85 -19.39
N ARG A 188 52.32 -6.44 -18.66
CA ARG A 188 51.49 -5.77 -17.65
C ARG A 188 50.95 -6.76 -16.62
N ASP A 189 50.24 -6.24 -15.64
CA ASP A 189 49.49 -7.01 -14.66
C ASP A 189 48.26 -7.68 -15.30
N TRP A 190 48.13 -8.98 -15.07
CA TRP A 190 47.00 -9.80 -15.51
C TRP A 190 46.35 -10.53 -14.33
N VAL A 191 45.04 -10.75 -14.41
CA VAL A 191 44.27 -11.57 -13.47
C VAL A 191 43.90 -12.89 -14.16
N VAL A 192 44.17 -14.02 -13.50
CA VAL A 192 43.72 -15.34 -13.95
C VAL A 192 42.25 -15.53 -13.60
N VAL A 193 41.37 -15.65 -14.59
CA VAL A 193 39.91 -15.88 -14.38
C VAL A 193 39.53 -17.35 -14.57
N HIS A 194 40.35 -18.10 -15.30
CA HIS A 194 40.21 -19.54 -15.47
C HIS A 194 41.58 -20.18 -15.63
N VAL A 195 41.79 -21.35 -15.03
CA VAL A 195 42.97 -22.17 -15.24
C VAL A 195 42.60 -23.64 -15.19
N GLN A 196 43.15 -24.40 -16.13
CA GLN A 196 43.07 -25.85 -16.19
C GLN A 196 44.49 -26.40 -16.06
N HIS A 197 44.71 -27.20 -15.01
CA HIS A 197 46.00 -27.83 -14.72
C HIS A 197 46.03 -29.26 -15.27
N GLU A 198 47.15 -29.66 -15.88
CA GLU A 198 47.39 -31.01 -16.38
C GLU A 198 48.78 -31.48 -15.95
N GLY A 199 48.84 -32.63 -15.27
CA GLY A 199 50.08 -33.26 -14.81
C GLY A 199 50.14 -34.71 -15.28
N HIS A 200 51.31 -35.13 -15.78
CA HIS A 200 51.58 -36.51 -16.19
C HIS A 200 52.82 -37.03 -15.49
N GLN A 201 52.68 -38.17 -14.81
CA GLN A 201 53.77 -38.82 -14.08
C GLN A 201 53.84 -40.32 -14.48
N PRO A 202 54.61 -40.67 -15.51
CA PRO A 202 54.63 -42.04 -16.05
C PRO A 202 55.42 -43.04 -15.20
N GLN A 203 56.19 -42.59 -14.19
CA GLN A 203 57.13 -43.43 -13.41
C GLN A 203 56.58 -43.92 -12.05
N VAL A 204 55.26 -43.94 -11.83
CA VAL A 204 54.67 -44.18 -10.50
C VAL A 204 54.65 -45.67 -10.08
N LEU A 205 54.69 -46.61 -11.02
CA LEU A 205 54.75 -48.06 -10.73
C LEU A 205 56.16 -48.57 -11.02
N GLU A 206 56.94 -48.87 -9.97
CA GLU A 206 58.34 -49.35 -10.10
C GLU A 206 58.48 -50.70 -10.83
N GLU A 207 57.38 -51.41 -11.10
CA GLU A 207 57.38 -52.74 -11.73
C GLU A 207 57.16 -52.72 -13.26
N GLU A 208 56.69 -51.61 -13.85
CA GLU A 208 56.63 -51.43 -15.31
C GLU A 208 57.64 -50.37 -15.75
N GLY A 209 58.48 -50.68 -16.74
CA GLY A 209 59.48 -49.78 -17.31
C GLY A 209 58.86 -48.61 -18.08
N GLY A 210 58.11 -47.74 -17.41
CA GLY A 210 57.52 -46.53 -17.98
C GLY A 210 58.61 -45.57 -18.43
N SER A 211 58.74 -45.39 -19.75
CA SER A 211 59.62 -44.38 -20.34
C SER A 211 58.89 -43.06 -20.50
N GLY A 212 59.36 -41.98 -19.87
CA GLY A 212 58.82 -40.63 -20.00
C GLY A 212 59.27 -39.71 -18.86
N ALA A 213 59.25 -38.40 -19.08
CA ALA A 213 59.52 -37.39 -18.04
C ALA A 213 58.23 -37.02 -17.30
N THR A 214 58.33 -36.64 -16.01
CA THR A 214 57.23 -35.98 -15.30
C THR A 214 57.00 -34.60 -15.90
N THR A 215 55.79 -34.34 -16.37
CA THR A 215 55.44 -33.07 -17.03
C THR A 215 54.26 -32.41 -16.36
N TYR A 216 54.32 -31.09 -16.24
CA TYR A 216 53.20 -30.25 -15.80
C TYR A 216 52.99 -29.14 -16.83
N SER A 217 51.72 -28.86 -17.12
CA SER A 217 51.32 -27.72 -17.92
C SER A 217 49.96 -27.21 -17.47
N ASN A 218 49.65 -25.97 -17.80
CA ASN A 218 48.32 -25.43 -17.66
C ASN A 218 47.90 -24.64 -18.88
N GLN A 219 46.59 -24.47 -19.01
CA GLN A 219 45.96 -23.55 -19.95
C GLN A 219 45.13 -22.58 -19.13
N PHE A 220 45.18 -21.30 -19.46
CA PHE A 220 44.52 -20.27 -18.65
C PHE A 220 43.85 -19.20 -19.52
N THR A 221 42.90 -18.51 -18.90
CA THR A 221 42.26 -17.31 -19.43
C THR A 221 42.51 -16.16 -18.47
N LEU A 222 42.92 -15.01 -19.01
CA LEU A 222 43.27 -13.81 -18.29
C LEU A 222 42.37 -12.63 -18.68
N ILE A 223 42.28 -11.68 -17.77
CA ILE A 223 41.81 -10.31 -18.03
C ILE A 223 42.85 -9.29 -17.53
N PRO A 224 42.88 -8.07 -18.08
CA PRO A 224 43.73 -7.00 -17.55
C PRO A 224 43.41 -6.70 -16.07
N ALA A 225 44.43 -6.46 -15.25
CA ALA A 225 44.22 -6.34 -13.79
C ALA A 225 43.37 -5.13 -13.35
N GLU A 226 43.24 -4.09 -14.17
CA GLU A 226 42.34 -2.97 -13.89
C GLU A 226 40.86 -3.28 -14.13
N VAL A 227 40.54 -4.42 -14.75
CA VAL A 227 39.16 -4.82 -15.03
C VAL A 227 38.65 -5.70 -13.91
N ASN A 228 37.47 -5.35 -13.38
CA ASN A 228 36.77 -6.18 -12.41
C ASN A 228 36.00 -7.29 -13.13
N TRP A 229 36.34 -8.55 -12.84
CA TRP A 229 35.57 -9.69 -13.31
C TRP A 229 34.30 -9.85 -12.48
N ARG A 230 33.15 -10.08 -13.14
CA ARG A 230 31.87 -10.28 -12.46
C ARG A 230 31.31 -11.67 -12.70
N ALA A 231 30.79 -12.27 -11.62
CA ALA A 231 30.10 -13.55 -11.66
C ALA A 231 28.87 -13.50 -12.57
N THR A 232 28.51 -14.65 -13.13
CA THR A 232 27.31 -14.78 -13.97
C THR A 232 26.05 -14.58 -13.11
N PRO A 233 25.17 -13.61 -13.41
CA PRO A 233 23.89 -13.47 -12.75
C PRO A 233 23.06 -14.75 -12.92
N GLN A 234 22.71 -15.38 -11.81
CA GLN A 234 21.78 -16.52 -11.82
C GLN A 234 20.35 -16.03 -12.06
N VAL A 235 19.55 -16.85 -12.74
CA VAL A 235 18.12 -16.55 -12.92
C VAL A 235 17.46 -16.51 -11.54
N LYS A 236 16.74 -15.43 -11.25
CA LYS A 236 16.02 -15.29 -9.99
C LYS A 236 14.93 -16.35 -9.87
N PRO A 237 14.73 -16.91 -8.66
CA PRO A 237 13.55 -17.74 -8.43
C PRO A 237 12.30 -16.89 -8.69
N GLN A 238 11.35 -17.47 -9.40
CA GLN A 238 10.05 -16.84 -9.67
C GLN A 238 8.96 -17.59 -8.92
N VAL A 239 7.99 -16.85 -8.41
CA VAL A 239 6.77 -17.43 -7.84
C VAL A 239 5.77 -17.64 -8.99
N ASP A 240 5.44 -18.90 -9.27
CA ASP A 240 4.59 -19.29 -10.41
C ASP A 240 3.18 -18.67 -10.37
N GLY A 241 2.67 -18.36 -9.18
CA GLY A 241 1.34 -17.78 -9.00
C GLY A 241 1.10 -17.23 -7.60
N PRO A 242 -0.10 -16.68 -7.35
CA PRO A 242 -0.43 -16.13 -6.04
C PRO A 242 -0.38 -17.20 -4.94
N CYS A 243 0.05 -16.80 -3.75
CA CYS A 243 0.09 -17.64 -2.56
C CYS A 243 -0.90 -17.12 -1.52
N ILE A 244 -1.31 -17.99 -0.61
CA ILE A 244 -2.04 -17.60 0.60
C ILE A 244 -1.02 -17.17 1.67
N ALA A 245 -1.35 -16.12 2.42
CA ALA A 245 -0.63 -15.72 3.63
C ALA A 245 -1.60 -15.29 4.72
N MET A 246 -1.14 -15.32 5.96
CA MET A 246 -1.87 -14.83 7.12
C MET A 246 -1.40 -13.42 7.47
N VAL A 247 -2.31 -12.52 7.80
CA VAL A 247 -1.96 -11.19 8.32
C VAL A 247 -1.53 -11.32 9.77
N VAL A 248 -0.38 -10.73 10.11
CA VAL A 248 0.24 -10.81 11.43
C VAL A 248 0.57 -9.43 11.99
N GLY A 249 0.77 -9.34 13.30
CA GLY A 249 1.08 -8.11 14.01
C GLY A 249 1.48 -8.39 15.46
N PRO A 250 1.72 -7.34 16.26
CA PRO A 250 2.07 -7.47 17.67
C PRO A 250 1.00 -8.19 18.48
N GLU A 251 1.41 -8.75 19.62
CA GLU A 251 0.49 -9.39 20.55
C GLU A 251 -0.60 -8.40 21.03
N ASN A 252 -1.87 -8.85 21.04
CA ASN A 252 -3.06 -8.07 21.38
C ASN A 252 -3.44 -6.94 20.41
N GLU A 253 -2.79 -6.84 19.26
CA GLU A 253 -3.17 -5.88 18.22
C GLU A 253 -4.11 -6.54 17.20
N GLU A 254 -5.30 -5.95 16.99
CA GLU A 254 -6.26 -6.46 16.03
C GLU A 254 -5.99 -5.93 14.61
N ILE A 255 -5.47 -4.70 14.50
CA ILE A 255 -5.24 -4.02 13.21
C ILE A 255 -3.83 -3.44 13.19
N PHE A 256 -2.91 -4.09 12.50
CA PHE A 256 -1.53 -3.63 12.40
C PHE A 256 -1.19 -3.14 10.98
N CYS A 257 -1.21 -1.82 10.78
CA CYS A 257 -0.89 -1.18 9.51
C CYS A 257 -0.04 0.08 9.65
N ASP A 258 0.62 0.49 8.56
CA ASP A 258 1.36 1.74 8.48
C ASP A 258 0.59 2.88 7.79
N GLU A 259 1.24 4.03 7.60
CA GLU A 259 0.67 5.24 6.95
C GLU A 259 0.16 5.01 5.51
N HIS A 260 0.54 3.90 4.89
CA HIS A 260 0.14 3.54 3.53
C HIS A 260 -0.90 2.41 3.50
N GLY A 261 -1.42 1.98 4.66
CA GLY A 261 -2.35 0.85 4.77
C GLY A 261 -1.70 -0.50 4.42
N ARG A 262 -0.37 -0.61 4.56
CA ARG A 262 0.37 -1.87 4.38
C ARG A 262 0.21 -2.74 5.61
N VAL A 263 0.31 -4.05 5.44
CA VAL A 263 0.23 -5.04 6.53
C VAL A 263 1.49 -5.91 6.57
N LYS A 264 1.71 -6.62 7.68
CA LYS A 264 2.71 -7.70 7.78
C LYS A 264 2.05 -9.05 7.55
N LEU A 265 2.79 -9.98 6.97
CA LEU A 265 2.30 -11.28 6.55
C LEU A 265 3.18 -12.41 7.10
N HIS A 266 2.57 -13.56 7.34
CA HIS A 266 3.26 -14.82 7.58
C HIS A 266 2.86 -15.82 6.48
N PHE A 267 3.86 -16.34 5.78
CA PHE A 267 3.65 -17.29 4.70
C PHE A 267 3.67 -18.73 5.22
N PRO A 268 2.83 -19.65 4.71
CA PRO A 268 2.83 -21.05 5.16
C PRO A 268 4.15 -21.82 4.94
N TRP A 269 4.99 -21.35 4.03
CA TRP A 269 6.31 -21.94 3.77
C TRP A 269 7.43 -21.33 4.63
N ASP A 270 7.14 -20.28 5.40
CA ASP A 270 8.07 -19.74 6.38
C ASP A 270 8.11 -20.64 7.61
N ARG A 271 9.30 -21.15 7.92
CA ARG A 271 9.54 -22.09 9.02
C ARG A 271 10.30 -21.46 10.18
N TYR A 272 10.74 -20.21 10.03
CA TYR A 272 11.72 -19.61 10.93
C TYR A 272 11.17 -18.40 11.69
N SER A 273 10.19 -17.67 11.14
CA SER A 273 9.52 -16.61 11.90
C SER A 273 8.51 -17.17 12.92
N ASN A 274 8.17 -16.34 13.92
CA ASN A 274 7.20 -16.71 14.94
C ASN A 274 5.74 -16.42 14.54
N GLY A 275 5.49 -15.91 13.33
CA GLY A 275 4.16 -15.44 12.94
C GLY A 275 3.75 -14.13 13.62
N ASP A 276 4.71 -13.26 13.91
CA ASP A 276 4.56 -11.95 14.56
C ASP A 276 4.88 -10.77 13.60
N GLU A 277 4.98 -9.54 14.11
CA GLU A 277 5.28 -8.32 13.34
C GLU A 277 6.64 -8.33 12.61
N HIS A 278 7.53 -9.26 12.95
CA HIS A 278 8.85 -9.42 12.34
C HIS A 278 8.87 -10.44 11.20
N SER A 279 7.75 -11.12 10.93
CA SER A 279 7.67 -12.22 9.93
C SER A 279 7.91 -11.77 8.48
N SER A 280 7.61 -10.52 8.12
CA SER A 280 7.80 -10.02 6.76
C SER A 280 8.19 -8.55 6.69
N CYS A 281 8.42 -8.04 5.49
CA CYS A 281 8.39 -6.61 5.20
C CYS A 281 6.95 -6.08 5.19
N TRP A 282 6.78 -4.76 5.05
CA TRP A 282 5.47 -4.14 4.89
C TRP A 282 4.92 -4.36 3.47
N VAL A 283 3.78 -5.04 3.37
CA VAL A 283 3.16 -5.46 2.12
C VAL A 283 1.95 -4.59 1.78
N ARG A 284 1.93 -4.02 0.57
CA ARG A 284 0.81 -3.20 0.10
C ARG A 284 -0.44 -4.04 -0.14
N VAL A 285 -1.60 -3.45 0.14
CA VAL A 285 -2.91 -4.08 -0.03
C VAL A 285 -3.67 -3.41 -1.16
N SER A 286 -4.02 -4.19 -2.18
CA SER A 286 -4.91 -3.75 -3.25
C SER A 286 -6.27 -3.35 -2.68
N GLN A 287 -6.80 -2.23 -3.17
CA GLN A 287 -8.11 -1.70 -2.80
C GLN A 287 -9.05 -1.78 -4.00
N GLY A 288 -10.37 -1.89 -3.75
CA GLY A 288 -11.37 -1.92 -4.82
C GLY A 288 -11.40 -0.63 -5.66
N TRP A 289 -11.03 0.50 -5.06
CA TRP A 289 -10.89 1.80 -5.73
C TRP A 289 -9.90 2.67 -4.94
N ALA A 290 -8.86 3.21 -5.57
CA ALA A 290 -7.87 4.07 -4.91
C ALA A 290 -7.55 5.31 -5.76
N GLY A 291 -7.98 6.48 -5.29
CA GLY A 291 -7.69 7.79 -5.86
C GLY A 291 -6.94 8.71 -4.90
N SER A 292 -6.63 9.93 -5.34
CA SER A 292 -5.97 10.93 -4.49
C SER A 292 -6.92 11.44 -3.41
N GLN A 293 -6.84 10.86 -2.20
CA GLN A 293 -7.71 11.14 -1.04
C GLN A 293 -9.19 10.75 -1.22
N TYR A 294 -9.50 9.82 -2.11
CA TYR A 294 -10.84 9.24 -2.27
C TYR A 294 -10.76 7.77 -2.69
N GLY A 295 -11.83 7.01 -2.50
CA GLY A 295 -11.92 5.60 -2.85
C GLY A 295 -12.32 4.72 -1.67
N MET A 296 -11.93 3.45 -1.72
CA MET A 296 -12.20 2.45 -0.69
C MET A 296 -10.92 2.18 0.13
N MET A 297 -11.08 2.05 1.44
CA MET A 297 -10.02 1.58 2.32
C MET A 297 -10.60 0.56 3.29
N ALA A 298 -10.26 -0.71 3.07
CA ALA A 298 -10.53 -1.76 4.03
C ALA A 298 -9.18 -2.38 4.39
N ILE A 299 -8.77 -2.33 5.65
CA ILE A 299 -7.48 -2.87 6.08
C ILE A 299 -7.68 -4.32 6.54
N PRO A 300 -6.90 -5.30 6.05
CA PRO A 300 -6.91 -6.65 6.60
C PRO A 300 -6.52 -6.62 8.10
N ARG A 301 -7.26 -7.33 8.95
CA ARG A 301 -6.94 -7.46 10.38
C ARG A 301 -5.98 -8.62 10.62
N VAL A 302 -5.30 -8.61 11.76
CA VAL A 302 -4.47 -9.73 12.21
C VAL A 302 -5.33 -11.00 12.28
N GLY A 303 -4.82 -12.11 11.72
CA GLY A 303 -5.57 -13.36 11.59
C GLY A 303 -6.43 -13.47 10.32
N HIS A 304 -6.47 -12.44 9.45
CA HIS A 304 -7.13 -12.56 8.16
C HIS A 304 -6.26 -13.30 7.14
N GLU A 305 -6.89 -14.18 6.36
CA GLU A 305 -6.27 -14.83 5.21
C GLU A 305 -6.31 -13.90 3.97
N VAL A 306 -5.18 -13.75 3.31
CA VAL A 306 -5.02 -12.91 2.12
C VAL A 306 -4.34 -13.64 0.98
N ILE A 307 -4.70 -13.23 -0.25
CA ILE A 307 -4.03 -13.68 -1.48
C ILE A 307 -2.90 -12.71 -1.79
N VAL A 308 -1.69 -13.23 -1.93
CA VAL A 308 -0.47 -12.49 -2.20
C VAL A 308 0.05 -12.81 -3.59
N SER A 309 0.13 -11.80 -4.44
CA SER A 309 0.86 -11.86 -5.71
C SER A 309 2.27 -11.29 -5.54
N PHE A 310 3.13 -11.53 -6.51
CA PHE A 310 4.52 -11.07 -6.50
C PHE A 310 4.78 -10.26 -7.77
N LEU A 311 5.24 -9.01 -7.63
CA LEU A 311 5.46 -8.12 -8.78
C LEU A 311 6.55 -8.71 -9.69
N ASN A 312 6.24 -8.90 -10.97
CA ASN A 312 7.12 -9.58 -11.94
C ASN A 312 7.54 -11.01 -11.52
N GLY A 313 6.75 -11.65 -10.65
CA GLY A 313 7.07 -12.97 -10.08
C GLY A 313 8.19 -12.95 -9.03
N ASP A 314 8.68 -11.78 -8.61
CA ASP A 314 9.80 -11.62 -7.70
C ASP A 314 9.39 -11.91 -6.24
N PRO A 315 9.91 -12.96 -5.58
CA PRO A 315 9.61 -13.30 -4.19
C PRO A 315 9.84 -12.15 -3.19
N ASP A 316 10.74 -11.22 -3.53
CA ASP A 316 11.08 -10.07 -2.70
C ASP A 316 10.07 -8.91 -2.80
N GLN A 317 9.09 -9.00 -3.71
CA GLN A 317 8.12 -7.95 -3.98
C GLN A 317 6.66 -8.43 -3.84
N PRO A 318 6.25 -8.87 -2.63
CA PRO A 318 4.87 -9.27 -2.38
C PRO A 318 3.91 -8.08 -2.46
N ILE A 319 2.68 -8.37 -2.88
CA ILE A 319 1.54 -7.45 -2.86
C ILE A 319 0.26 -8.23 -2.61
N VAL A 320 -0.57 -7.79 -1.66
CA VAL A 320 -1.87 -8.41 -1.40
C VAL A 320 -2.85 -8.00 -2.49
N THR A 321 -3.45 -8.97 -3.16
CA THR A 321 -4.35 -8.76 -4.31
C THR A 321 -5.78 -9.23 -4.06
N GLY A 322 -6.02 -9.99 -2.97
CA GLY A 322 -7.34 -10.49 -2.64
C GLY A 322 -7.46 -11.01 -1.23
N ARG A 323 -8.66 -11.49 -0.89
CA ARG A 323 -9.02 -12.05 0.43
C ARG A 323 -9.98 -13.20 0.23
N THR A 324 -9.96 -14.15 1.16
CA THR A 324 -10.81 -15.34 1.12
C THR A 324 -11.34 -15.65 2.51
N TYR A 325 -12.57 -16.15 2.55
CA TYR A 325 -13.10 -16.86 3.72
C TYR A 325 -12.59 -18.31 3.71
N HIS A 326 -12.47 -18.92 4.88
CA HIS A 326 -12.07 -20.31 5.06
C HIS A 326 -12.89 -20.95 6.20
N ALA A 327 -12.57 -22.19 6.60
CA ALA A 327 -13.42 -22.96 7.52
C ALA A 327 -13.67 -22.28 8.89
N THR A 328 -12.67 -21.56 9.42
CA THR A 328 -12.76 -20.81 10.69
C THR A 328 -13.15 -19.35 10.52
N ASN A 329 -12.70 -18.68 9.45
CA ASN A 329 -13.17 -17.34 9.08
C ASN A 329 -14.32 -17.46 8.06
N GLN A 330 -15.54 -17.52 8.55
CA GLN A 330 -16.75 -17.75 7.74
C GLN A 330 -17.36 -16.46 7.21
N PRO A 331 -18.11 -16.52 6.09
CA PRO A 331 -18.85 -15.37 5.59
C PRO A 331 -19.90 -14.87 6.61
N PRO A 332 -20.31 -13.57 6.56
CA PRO A 332 -21.22 -12.96 7.54
C PRO A 332 -22.61 -13.62 7.69
N TYR A 333 -23.02 -14.37 6.67
CA TYR A 333 -24.25 -15.17 6.65
C TYR A 333 -23.92 -16.57 6.15
N LEU A 334 -24.64 -17.57 6.66
CA LEU A 334 -24.44 -18.97 6.27
C LEU A 334 -24.74 -19.17 4.78
N LEU A 335 -23.81 -19.84 4.10
CA LEU A 335 -23.94 -20.26 2.70
C LEU A 335 -24.09 -21.79 2.63
N PRO A 336 -24.89 -22.33 1.68
CA PRO A 336 -25.53 -21.66 0.55
C PRO A 336 -26.93 -21.07 0.81
N GLU A 337 -27.39 -21.04 2.08
CA GLU A 337 -28.75 -20.57 2.44
C GLU A 337 -29.00 -19.12 1.98
N HIS A 338 -28.07 -18.20 2.28
CA HIS A 338 -28.19 -16.78 1.91
C HIS A 338 -27.45 -16.41 0.61
N LYS A 339 -27.48 -17.29 -0.40
CA LYS A 339 -26.76 -17.09 -1.68
C LYS A 339 -27.21 -15.88 -2.51
N THR A 340 -28.40 -15.33 -2.24
CA THR A 340 -28.97 -14.15 -2.91
C THR A 340 -28.63 -12.83 -2.21
N LYS A 341 -27.82 -12.88 -1.16
CA LYS A 341 -27.51 -11.72 -0.33
C LYS A 341 -26.12 -11.16 -0.61
N THR A 342 -26.05 -9.86 -0.90
CA THR A 342 -24.80 -9.09 -1.02
C THR A 342 -24.58 -8.26 0.23
N VAL A 343 -23.37 -8.30 0.82
CA VAL A 343 -23.12 -7.77 2.17
C VAL A 343 -21.82 -6.99 2.25
N LEU A 344 -21.91 -5.78 2.81
CA LEU A 344 -20.78 -5.01 3.34
C LEU A 344 -20.98 -4.86 4.85
N ARG A 345 -20.29 -5.69 5.64
CA ARG A 345 -20.36 -5.68 7.10
C ARG A 345 -18.98 -5.38 7.70
N SER A 346 -18.91 -4.46 8.65
CA SER A 346 -17.73 -4.18 9.48
C SER A 346 -17.81 -4.91 10.82
N GLU A 347 -16.79 -4.77 11.66
CA GLU A 347 -16.82 -5.23 13.05
C GLU A 347 -16.28 -4.11 13.93
N SER A 348 -16.94 -3.86 15.07
CA SER A 348 -16.46 -2.89 16.05
C SER A 348 -15.05 -3.26 16.51
N HIS A 349 -14.10 -2.33 16.43
CA HIS A 349 -12.77 -2.55 16.97
C HIS A 349 -12.78 -2.33 18.49
N GLN A 350 -12.15 -3.23 19.25
CA GLN A 350 -12.11 -3.18 20.73
C GLN A 350 -13.51 -3.11 21.39
N GLY A 351 -14.51 -3.75 20.79
CA GLY A 351 -15.87 -3.80 21.30
C GLY A 351 -16.73 -4.79 20.53
N GLU A 352 -18.00 -4.88 20.91
CA GLU A 352 -18.96 -5.77 20.24
C GLU A 352 -19.82 -5.00 19.22
N GLY A 353 -20.30 -5.70 18.20
CA GLY A 353 -21.23 -5.16 17.21
C GLY A 353 -20.65 -4.88 15.83
N PHE A 354 -21.48 -4.30 14.95
CA PHE A 354 -21.14 -4.13 13.54
C PHE A 354 -21.93 -3.02 12.86
N ASN A 355 -21.37 -2.45 11.80
CA ASN A 355 -22.13 -1.68 10.82
C ASN A 355 -22.37 -2.55 9.59
N GLU A 356 -23.53 -2.42 8.94
CA GLU A 356 -23.86 -3.22 7.76
C GLU A 356 -24.68 -2.43 6.75
N LEU A 357 -24.30 -2.60 5.47
CA LEU A 357 -25.17 -2.38 4.33
C LEU A 357 -25.32 -3.70 3.58
N SER A 358 -26.54 -4.20 3.44
CA SER A 358 -26.81 -5.41 2.66
C SER A 358 -28.03 -5.32 1.76
N PHE A 359 -28.00 -6.13 0.71
CA PHE A 359 -28.99 -6.23 -0.34
C PHE A 359 -29.46 -7.69 -0.44
N GLU A 360 -30.75 -7.93 -0.26
CA GLU A 360 -31.42 -9.20 -0.55
C GLU A 360 -32.05 -9.11 -1.93
N ASP A 361 -31.67 -10.01 -2.84
CA ASP A 361 -32.12 -10.03 -4.23
C ASP A 361 -33.13 -11.16 -4.52
N GLN A 362 -33.58 -11.90 -3.51
CA GLN A 362 -34.63 -12.92 -3.68
C GLN A 362 -35.96 -12.26 -4.09
N ALA A 363 -36.48 -12.66 -5.25
CA ALA A 363 -37.70 -12.12 -5.82
C ALA A 363 -38.90 -12.22 -4.85
N GLY A 364 -39.59 -11.09 -4.65
CA GLY A 364 -40.72 -10.94 -3.72
C GLY A 364 -40.32 -10.77 -2.25
N GLN A 365 -39.02 -10.75 -1.95
CA GLN A 365 -38.45 -10.56 -0.61
C GLN A 365 -37.28 -9.56 -0.64
N GLU A 366 -37.19 -8.75 -1.69
CA GLU A 366 -36.10 -7.81 -1.90
C GLU A 366 -36.02 -6.82 -0.74
N LYS A 367 -34.81 -6.60 -0.22
CA LYS A 367 -34.59 -5.76 0.95
C LYS A 367 -33.22 -5.10 0.93
N ILE A 368 -33.22 -3.79 1.17
CA ILE A 368 -32.01 -3.07 1.57
C ILE A 368 -32.03 -2.98 3.10
N TYR A 369 -30.95 -3.42 3.74
CA TYR A 369 -30.77 -3.30 5.18
C TYR A 369 -29.58 -2.39 5.49
N LEU A 370 -29.84 -1.35 6.28
CA LEU A 370 -28.84 -0.45 6.81
C LEU A 370 -28.85 -0.59 8.34
N HIS A 371 -27.73 -1.00 8.91
CA HIS A 371 -27.49 -1.08 10.34
C HIS A 371 -26.30 -0.21 10.73
N ALA A 372 -26.49 0.63 11.73
CA ALA A 372 -25.41 1.38 12.36
C ALA A 372 -25.35 0.98 13.83
N GLN A 373 -24.14 0.67 14.29
CA GLN A 373 -23.92 0.24 15.68
C GLN A 373 -24.16 1.38 16.69
N LYS A 374 -24.01 2.64 16.26
CA LYS A 374 -24.15 3.80 17.13
C LYS A 374 -24.86 4.96 16.44
N ASP A 375 -24.10 5.83 15.76
CA ASP A 375 -24.62 7.07 15.17
C ASP A 375 -24.79 6.90 13.65
N VAL A 376 -25.85 7.49 13.09
CA VAL A 376 -26.03 7.67 11.63
C VAL A 376 -26.14 9.16 11.35
N GLU A 377 -25.21 9.68 10.56
CA GLU A 377 -25.23 11.07 10.11
C GLU A 377 -25.41 11.14 8.58
N GLY A 378 -26.25 12.06 8.13
CA GLY A 378 -26.49 12.33 6.71
C GLY A 378 -26.42 13.82 6.43
N LEU A 379 -25.46 14.22 5.60
CA LEU A 379 -25.32 15.60 5.11
C LEU A 379 -25.64 15.64 3.62
N VAL A 380 -26.73 16.33 3.25
CA VAL A 380 -27.13 16.53 1.85
C VAL A 380 -26.98 18.00 1.51
N LEU A 381 -26.10 18.32 0.56
CA LEU A 381 -25.74 19.71 0.23
C LEU A 381 -26.76 20.43 -0.66
N ASN A 382 -27.74 19.72 -1.22
CA ASN A 382 -28.77 20.29 -2.07
C ASN A 382 -30.15 19.69 -1.73
N ASP A 383 -30.62 18.72 -2.51
CA ASP A 383 -31.97 18.18 -2.37
C ASP A 383 -31.96 16.73 -1.90
N ALA A 384 -32.81 16.41 -0.91
CA ALA A 384 -33.10 15.05 -0.49
C ALA A 384 -34.55 14.69 -0.87
N THR A 385 -34.73 13.65 -1.69
CA THR A 385 -36.06 13.18 -2.14
C THR A 385 -36.27 11.74 -1.74
N MET A 386 -37.46 11.43 -1.20
CA MET A 386 -37.86 10.07 -0.83
C MET A 386 -39.29 9.82 -1.30
N HIS A 387 -39.49 8.78 -2.10
CA HIS A 387 -40.81 8.36 -2.59
C HIS A 387 -41.08 6.91 -2.16
N ILE A 388 -41.99 6.75 -1.20
CA ILE A 388 -42.38 5.46 -0.64
C ILE A 388 -43.77 5.10 -1.20
N LYS A 389 -43.86 3.98 -1.91
CA LYS A 389 -45.08 3.57 -2.63
C LYS A 389 -46.13 2.88 -1.75
N HIS A 390 -45.72 2.41 -0.57
CA HIS A 390 -46.59 1.74 0.38
C HIS A 390 -46.50 2.47 1.72
N ASP A 391 -45.87 1.86 2.73
CA ASP A 391 -45.85 2.41 4.09
C ASP A 391 -44.47 2.90 4.52
N LYS A 392 -44.46 3.95 5.35
CA LYS A 392 -43.31 4.39 6.13
C LYS A 392 -43.61 4.21 7.61
N HIS A 393 -42.83 3.36 8.28
CA HIS A 393 -42.84 3.24 9.74
C HIS A 393 -41.62 3.94 10.32
N LEU A 394 -41.84 4.77 11.35
CA LEU A 394 -40.78 5.44 12.10
C LEU A 394 -41.05 5.25 13.59
N THR A 395 -40.06 4.71 14.29
CA THR A 395 -40.04 4.61 15.75
C THR A 395 -38.81 5.34 16.25
N VAL A 396 -39.02 6.30 17.15
CA VAL A 396 -37.97 7.03 17.86
C VAL A 396 -38.21 6.79 19.34
N GLU A 397 -37.27 6.11 20.00
CA GLU A 397 -37.41 5.69 21.40
C GLU A 397 -37.17 6.83 22.40
N ASN A 398 -36.44 7.85 21.99
CA ASN A 398 -36.19 9.05 22.78
C ASN A 398 -36.73 10.28 22.04
N ASP A 399 -35.89 11.27 21.76
CA ASP A 399 -36.33 12.56 21.21
C ASP A 399 -36.20 12.64 19.69
N GLN A 400 -37.17 13.31 19.05
CA GLN A 400 -37.10 13.74 17.66
C GLN A 400 -37.14 15.27 17.57
N PHE A 401 -36.10 15.86 16.99
CA PHE A 401 -36.03 17.30 16.72
C PHE A 401 -36.09 17.57 15.22
N SER A 402 -36.81 18.63 14.82
CA SER A 402 -36.89 19.08 13.43
C SER A 402 -36.82 20.61 13.38
N HIS A 403 -35.88 21.14 12.59
CA HIS A 403 -35.78 22.57 12.33
C HIS A 403 -35.83 22.84 10.84
N ILE A 404 -36.88 23.55 10.42
CA ILE A 404 -37.14 23.87 9.02
C ILE A 404 -37.08 25.39 8.90
N HIS A 405 -36.04 25.89 8.22
CA HIS A 405 -35.78 27.33 8.13
C HIS A 405 -36.86 28.12 7.37
N HIS A 406 -37.55 27.47 6.42
CA HIS A 406 -38.54 28.11 5.57
C HIS A 406 -39.92 27.48 5.77
N HIS A 407 -40.37 26.64 4.84
CA HIS A 407 -41.74 26.17 4.80
C HIS A 407 -41.82 24.67 5.04
N GLN A 408 -42.72 24.26 5.92
CA GLN A 408 -43.18 22.88 6.05
C GLN A 408 -44.60 22.78 5.50
N HIS A 409 -44.78 21.97 4.45
CA HIS A 409 -46.09 21.64 3.91
C HIS A 409 -46.38 20.17 4.23
N LEU A 410 -47.52 19.91 4.86
CA LEU A 410 -48.04 18.56 5.10
C LEU A 410 -49.43 18.46 4.47
N THR A 411 -49.61 17.50 3.58
CA THR A 411 -50.90 17.16 2.99
C THR A 411 -51.18 15.68 3.27
N VAL A 412 -52.34 15.41 3.85
CA VAL A 412 -52.82 14.05 4.14
C VAL A 412 -54.19 13.95 3.48
N ASP A 413 -54.29 13.16 2.41
CA ASP A 413 -55.55 12.99 1.67
C ASP A 413 -56.59 12.17 2.45
N GLY A 414 -56.10 11.28 3.31
CA GLY A 414 -56.92 10.47 4.22
C GLY A 414 -57.08 11.13 5.59
N ASN A 415 -57.05 10.30 6.62
CA ASN A 415 -57.16 10.75 8.01
C ASN A 415 -55.77 11.02 8.61
N GLY A 416 -55.66 12.13 9.36
CA GLY A 416 -54.54 12.37 10.27
C GLY A 416 -54.96 12.05 11.70
N TYR A 417 -54.13 11.31 12.43
CA TYR A 417 -54.33 11.03 13.85
C TYR A 417 -53.10 11.48 14.62
N GLU A 418 -53.29 12.33 15.62
CA GLU A 418 -52.25 12.77 16.55
C GLU A 418 -52.72 12.49 17.98
N SER A 419 -51.85 11.89 18.79
CA SER A 419 -52.13 11.64 20.20
C SER A 419 -50.91 11.99 21.02
N VAL A 420 -51.04 13.02 21.85
CA VAL A 420 -50.00 13.47 22.78
C VAL A 420 -50.44 13.07 24.19
N LYS A 421 -49.68 12.19 24.84
CA LYS A 421 -49.97 11.76 26.22
C LYS A 421 -49.51 12.78 27.27
N GLY A 422 -48.48 13.54 26.96
CA GLY A 422 -47.97 14.64 27.76
C GLY A 422 -48.59 15.98 27.36
N ASN A 423 -47.81 17.04 27.44
CA ASN A 423 -48.25 18.38 27.08
C ASN A 423 -48.02 18.65 25.58
N GLN A 424 -49.00 19.27 24.91
CA GLN A 424 -48.83 19.84 23.57
C GLN A 424 -48.81 21.37 23.68
N THR A 425 -47.70 21.99 23.24
CA THR A 425 -47.56 23.46 23.20
C THR A 425 -47.47 23.92 21.74
N LEU A 426 -48.36 24.82 21.34
CA LEU A 426 -48.35 25.46 20.01
C LEU A 426 -48.16 26.97 20.16
N THR A 427 -46.99 27.46 19.78
CA THR A 427 -46.67 28.89 19.75
C THR A 427 -46.58 29.37 18.31
N VAL A 428 -47.34 30.42 17.98
CA VAL A 428 -47.36 31.05 16.65
C VAL A 428 -47.23 32.55 16.83
N ASP A 429 -46.07 33.11 16.47
CA ASP A 429 -45.81 34.55 16.55
C ASP A 429 -46.61 35.35 15.50
N GLY A 430 -46.92 34.68 14.38
CA GLY A 430 -47.75 35.22 13.31
C GLY A 430 -49.24 34.96 13.55
N SER A 431 -49.93 34.54 12.48
CA SER A 431 -51.37 34.22 12.54
C SER A 431 -51.59 32.71 12.54
N LEU A 432 -52.45 32.23 13.44
CA LEU A 432 -52.97 30.87 13.42
C LEU A 432 -54.36 30.87 12.74
N TYR A 433 -54.46 30.18 11.60
CA TYR A 433 -55.74 29.97 10.90
C TYR A 433 -56.18 28.52 11.07
N ILE A 434 -57.33 28.31 11.69
CA ILE A 434 -57.97 26.99 11.81
C ILE A 434 -59.27 27.04 11.01
N LYS A 435 -59.37 26.21 9.98
CA LYS A 435 -60.59 26.06 9.18
C LYS A 435 -61.06 24.60 9.25
N SER A 436 -62.20 24.37 9.89
CA SER A 436 -62.90 23.08 9.84
C SER A 436 -64.10 23.18 8.90
N GLY A 437 -64.31 22.14 8.08
CA GLY A 437 -65.43 22.08 7.13
C GLY A 437 -66.75 21.57 7.75
N GLN A 438 -66.69 20.91 8.90
CA GLN A 438 -67.86 20.32 9.57
C GLN A 438 -67.90 20.69 11.05
N VAL A 439 -67.11 19.99 11.87
CA VAL A 439 -67.12 20.15 13.33
C VAL A 439 -65.71 20.47 13.81
N TRP A 440 -65.62 21.39 14.77
CA TRP A 440 -64.44 21.59 15.60
C TRP A 440 -64.86 21.40 17.06
N VAL A 441 -64.24 20.45 17.77
CA VAL A 441 -64.50 20.19 19.19
C VAL A 441 -63.26 20.57 19.99
N SER A 442 -63.44 21.39 21.03
CA SER A 442 -62.42 21.71 22.01
C SER A 442 -62.96 21.35 23.39
N GLU A 443 -62.53 20.21 23.93
CA GLU A 443 -62.95 19.68 25.22
C GLU A 443 -61.74 19.63 26.17
N ALA A 444 -61.91 20.15 27.38
CA ALA A 444 -60.90 20.09 28.43
C ALA A 444 -61.55 19.61 29.74
N GLY A 445 -60.81 18.81 30.51
CA GLY A 445 -61.30 18.27 31.79
C GLY A 445 -61.39 19.30 32.92
N ASP A 446 -60.67 20.42 32.81
CA ASP A 446 -60.60 21.46 33.86
C ASP A 446 -60.91 22.86 33.28
N GLU A 447 -60.05 23.40 32.41
CA GLU A 447 -60.18 24.77 31.89
C GLU A 447 -59.98 24.87 30.37
N VAL A 448 -60.84 25.66 29.71
CA VAL A 448 -60.58 26.24 28.38
C VAL A 448 -60.47 27.76 28.54
N HIS A 449 -59.26 28.32 28.42
CA HIS A 449 -59.00 29.76 28.57
C HIS A 449 -58.76 30.44 27.22
N ILE A 450 -59.67 31.32 26.81
CA ILE A 450 -59.53 32.14 25.60
C ILE A 450 -59.25 33.58 26.00
N LYS A 451 -58.01 34.05 25.80
CA LYS A 451 -57.57 35.43 26.10
C LYS A 451 -57.09 36.14 24.85
N ALA A 452 -57.59 37.36 24.63
CA ALA A 452 -57.09 38.28 23.60
C ALA A 452 -56.72 39.63 24.22
N GLY A 453 -55.64 40.26 23.73
CA GLY A 453 -55.16 41.54 24.26
C GLY A 453 -56.12 42.72 24.00
N GLN A 454 -56.89 42.68 22.91
CA GLN A 454 -57.82 43.75 22.53
C GLN A 454 -59.27 43.28 22.35
N LYS A 455 -59.50 42.23 21.54
CA LYS A 455 -60.85 41.82 21.14
C LYS A 455 -60.96 40.30 20.98
N VAL A 456 -62.05 39.74 21.47
CA VAL A 456 -62.56 38.41 21.08
C VAL A 456 -63.85 38.63 20.31
N VAL A 457 -63.99 37.99 19.13
CA VAL A 457 -65.23 37.98 18.33
C VAL A 457 -65.66 36.54 18.18
N ILE A 458 -66.89 36.22 18.57
CA ILE A 458 -67.52 34.94 18.31
C ILE A 458 -68.76 35.24 17.47
N GLU A 459 -68.80 34.66 16.27
CA GLU A 459 -69.89 34.83 15.31
C GLU A 459 -70.36 33.45 14.87
N ALA A 460 -71.68 33.28 14.81
CA ALA A 460 -72.30 32.09 14.26
C ALA A 460 -73.47 32.51 13.36
N GLY A 461 -73.68 31.79 12.25
CA GLY A 461 -74.73 32.14 11.29
C GLY A 461 -76.15 31.83 11.79
N SER A 462 -76.31 30.93 12.75
CA SER A 462 -77.63 30.51 13.26
C SER A 462 -77.79 30.73 14.76
N GLU A 463 -76.85 30.24 15.58
CA GLU A 463 -77.00 30.27 17.03
C GLU A 463 -75.64 30.38 17.74
N ILE A 464 -75.58 31.18 18.80
CA ILE A 464 -74.50 31.13 19.81
C ILE A 464 -75.15 30.78 21.15
N THR A 465 -74.66 29.74 21.83
CA THR A 465 -75.15 29.35 23.15
C THR A 465 -74.00 29.13 24.13
N VAL A 466 -74.08 29.77 25.30
CA VAL A 466 -73.16 29.59 26.43
C VAL A 466 -73.96 29.01 27.60
N LYS A 467 -73.57 27.85 28.14
CA LYS A 467 -74.28 27.17 29.24
C LYS A 467 -73.34 26.94 30.42
N ALA A 468 -73.83 27.11 31.65
CA ALA A 468 -73.10 26.78 32.88
C ALA A 468 -74.08 26.47 34.02
N GLY A 469 -73.90 25.34 34.73
CA GLY A 469 -74.62 25.03 35.97
C GLY A 469 -76.16 25.08 35.88
N GLY A 470 -76.74 24.74 34.73
CA GLY A 470 -78.18 24.83 34.46
C GLY A 470 -78.68 26.21 33.99
N SER A 471 -77.81 27.22 33.93
CA SER A 471 -78.09 28.54 33.35
C SER A 471 -77.54 28.63 31.91
N PHE A 472 -78.10 29.52 31.09
CA PHE A 472 -77.58 29.76 29.74
C PHE A 472 -77.84 31.18 29.21
N VAL A 473 -77.00 31.57 28.25
CA VAL A 473 -77.22 32.68 27.31
C VAL A 473 -77.29 32.07 25.92
N LYS A 474 -78.36 32.35 25.19
CA LYS A 474 -78.54 31.92 23.80
C LYS A 474 -78.89 33.13 22.93
N VAL A 475 -78.22 33.23 21.78
CA VAL A 475 -78.45 34.24 20.75
C VAL A 475 -78.82 33.50 19.47
N ASP A 476 -79.99 33.79 18.92
CA ASP A 476 -80.50 33.21 17.66
C ASP A 476 -81.34 34.27 16.89
N PRO A 477 -81.98 33.93 15.75
CA PRO A 477 -82.77 34.90 14.99
C PRO A 477 -84.00 35.46 15.75
N ALA A 478 -84.42 34.84 16.85
CA ALA A 478 -85.54 35.30 17.67
C ALA A 478 -85.10 36.31 18.75
N GLY A 479 -83.80 36.37 19.10
CA GLY A 479 -83.22 37.39 19.97
C GLY A 479 -82.19 36.85 20.96
N VAL A 480 -82.04 37.55 22.09
CA VAL A 480 -81.16 37.16 23.21
C VAL A 480 -81.99 36.58 24.35
N HIS A 481 -81.75 35.32 24.68
CA HIS A 481 -82.41 34.59 25.76
C HIS A 481 -81.44 34.40 26.94
N LEU A 482 -81.83 34.82 28.15
CA LEU A 482 -81.08 34.59 29.39
C LEU A 482 -81.95 33.83 30.39
N VAL A 483 -81.47 32.67 30.87
CA VAL A 483 -82.20 31.81 31.82
C VAL A 483 -81.25 31.30 32.91
N GLY A 484 -81.67 31.39 34.18
CA GLY A 484 -80.93 30.91 35.35
C GLY A 484 -81.71 31.11 36.66
N ALA A 485 -81.25 30.51 37.76
CA ALA A 485 -81.90 30.62 39.09
C ALA A 485 -81.93 32.06 39.64
N GLY A 486 -80.98 32.90 39.21
CA GLY A 486 -80.97 34.35 39.43
C GLY A 486 -80.23 35.05 38.29
N VAL A 487 -80.76 36.18 37.83
CA VAL A 487 -80.16 37.01 36.77
C VAL A 487 -79.80 38.36 37.38
N ASN A 488 -78.53 38.53 37.77
CA ASN A 488 -78.05 39.77 38.36
C ASN A 488 -77.48 40.69 37.26
N LEU A 489 -78.15 41.80 37.00
CA LEU A 489 -77.71 42.82 36.05
C LEU A 489 -77.09 44.00 36.81
N ASN A 490 -75.81 44.28 36.56
CA ASN A 490 -75.05 45.36 37.21
C ASN A 490 -74.98 45.29 38.74
N SER A 491 -75.13 44.11 39.35
CA SER A 491 -75.00 43.91 40.81
C SER A 491 -74.37 42.56 41.17
N GLY A 492 -73.42 42.55 42.10
CA GLY A 492 -72.76 41.34 42.61
C GLY A 492 -71.76 40.65 41.66
N GLY A 493 -70.91 39.79 42.23
CA GLY A 493 -69.93 38.95 41.51
C GLY A 493 -68.51 39.50 41.45
N SER A 494 -67.54 38.61 41.20
CA SER A 494 -66.15 38.92 40.85
C SER A 494 -65.72 38.01 39.70
N PRO A 495 -64.97 38.50 38.70
CA PRO A 495 -64.51 37.66 37.60
C PRO A 495 -63.57 36.56 38.11
N SER A 496 -63.65 35.37 37.51
CA SER A 496 -62.64 34.32 37.70
C SER A 496 -61.43 34.60 36.80
N SER A 497 -60.23 34.30 37.27
CA SER A 497 -58.98 34.45 36.51
C SER A 497 -58.61 33.11 35.89
N GLY A 498 -58.29 33.10 34.59
CA GLY A 498 -57.76 31.90 33.95
C GLY A 498 -56.25 31.73 34.15
N SER A 499 -55.78 30.50 33.97
CA SER A 499 -54.40 30.07 34.30
C SER A 499 -53.27 30.77 33.53
N GLY A 500 -53.49 31.17 32.28
CA GLY A 500 -52.50 31.84 31.43
C GLY A 500 -51.58 30.86 30.70
N PHE A 501 -50.62 31.36 29.92
CA PHE A 501 -49.66 30.50 29.22
C PHE A 501 -48.50 30.12 30.16
N SER A 502 -48.27 28.82 30.33
CA SER A 502 -47.16 28.25 31.10
C SER A 502 -46.47 27.08 30.36
N GLY A 503 -46.65 27.01 29.04
CA GLY A 503 -46.05 25.96 28.20
C GLY A 503 -44.55 26.14 27.98
N GLU A 504 -43.86 25.05 27.67
CA GLU A 504 -42.43 25.04 27.33
C GLU A 504 -42.22 25.39 25.84
N ILE A 505 -41.10 26.04 25.53
CA ILE A 505 -40.75 26.43 24.15
C ILE A 505 -39.96 25.28 23.50
N PRO A 506 -40.23 24.92 22.23
CA PRO A 506 -39.49 23.87 21.54
C PRO A 506 -37.97 24.13 21.51
N ALA A 507 -37.18 23.10 21.84
CA ALA A 507 -35.73 23.14 21.70
C ALA A 507 -35.31 22.92 20.24
N LEU A 508 -34.17 23.51 19.86
CA LEU A 508 -33.57 23.32 18.54
C LEU A 508 -32.82 21.98 18.47
N PRO A 509 -32.74 21.34 17.29
CA PRO A 509 -31.85 20.20 17.09
C PRO A 509 -30.40 20.61 17.37
N GLY A 510 -29.60 19.68 17.90
CA GLY A 510 -28.15 19.84 17.93
C GLY A 510 -27.61 20.00 16.51
N GLY A 511 -26.70 20.96 16.31
CA GLY A 511 -26.04 21.12 15.02
C GLY A 511 -25.14 19.92 14.72
N LEU A 512 -25.11 19.47 13.47
CA LEU A 512 -24.06 18.57 13.00
C LEU A 512 -22.74 19.35 13.02
N GLU A 513 -21.67 18.74 13.54
CA GLU A 513 -20.34 19.29 13.34
C GLU A 513 -20.08 19.35 11.83
N SER A 514 -19.60 20.51 11.35
CA SER A 514 -19.17 20.61 9.97
C SER A 514 -18.19 19.49 9.69
N ALA A 515 -18.47 18.66 8.67
CA ALA A 515 -17.52 17.65 8.22
C ALA A 515 -16.13 18.29 8.15
N VAL A 516 -15.15 17.70 8.84
CA VAL A 516 -13.78 18.19 8.79
C VAL A 516 -13.43 18.29 7.32
N ALA A 517 -13.30 19.52 6.83
CA ALA A 517 -12.86 19.75 5.48
C ALA A 517 -11.46 19.14 5.42
N LEU A 518 -11.34 17.96 4.82
CA LEU A 518 -10.05 17.43 4.44
C LEU A 518 -9.39 18.56 3.67
N ALA A 519 -8.22 19.00 4.15
CA ALA A 519 -7.50 20.07 3.50
C ALA A 519 -7.46 19.73 2.01
N PRO A 520 -7.93 20.62 1.12
CA PRO A 520 -7.88 20.35 -0.31
C PRO A 520 -6.46 19.89 -0.62
N PRO A 521 -6.29 18.86 -1.47
CA PRO A 521 -4.97 18.31 -1.77
C PRO A 521 -4.04 19.49 -2.02
N GLN A 522 -3.00 19.62 -1.19
CA GLN A 522 -2.17 20.82 -1.21
C GLN A 522 -1.64 21.00 -2.63
N THR A 523 -2.16 22.00 -3.34
CA THR A 523 -1.60 22.43 -4.61
C THR A 523 -0.26 23.06 -4.26
N ILE A 524 0.83 22.30 -4.42
CA ILE A 524 2.17 22.81 -4.16
C ILE A 524 2.37 24.02 -5.08
N SER A 525 2.62 25.20 -4.49
CA SER A 525 2.85 26.40 -5.27
C SER A 525 4.16 26.28 -6.06
N TYR A 526 4.21 26.86 -7.25
CA TYR A 526 5.44 26.89 -8.08
C TYR A 526 6.66 27.45 -7.34
N GLN A 527 6.44 28.44 -6.47
CA GLN A 527 7.51 29.01 -5.62
C GLN A 527 7.98 28.05 -4.51
N ALA A 528 7.11 27.19 -3.99
CA ALA A 528 7.50 26.14 -3.04
C ALA A 528 8.28 25.01 -3.75
N LEU A 529 7.97 24.71 -5.01
CA LEU A 529 8.73 23.76 -5.85
C LEU A 529 10.14 24.28 -6.16
N LEU A 530 10.31 25.58 -6.43
CA LEU A 530 11.63 26.20 -6.65
C LEU A 530 12.54 26.13 -5.42
N LYS A 531 11.99 26.38 -4.21
CA LYS A 531 12.74 26.22 -2.96
C LYS A 531 13.07 24.75 -2.64
N ALA A 532 12.22 23.81 -3.06
CA ALA A 532 12.47 22.37 -2.93
C ALA A 532 13.55 21.89 -3.90
N GLU A 533 13.62 22.45 -5.11
CA GLU A 533 14.66 22.17 -6.12
C GLU A 533 16.04 22.68 -5.66
N GLU A 534 16.11 23.86 -5.02
CA GLU A 534 17.32 24.36 -4.35
C GLU A 534 17.74 23.52 -3.13
N ALA A 535 16.79 22.78 -2.53
CA ALA A 535 17.00 21.96 -1.33
C ALA A 535 17.09 20.44 -1.61
N ASN A 536 17.15 20.00 -2.88
CA ASN A 536 17.16 18.58 -3.28
C ASN A 536 15.95 17.75 -2.75
N VAL A 537 14.80 18.38 -2.57
CA VAL A 537 13.55 17.68 -2.20
C VAL A 537 12.75 17.40 -3.47
N ALA A 538 12.29 16.15 -3.64
CA ALA A 538 11.63 15.69 -4.86
C ALA A 538 10.31 16.44 -5.13
N ALA A 539 10.32 17.28 -6.16
CA ALA A 539 9.22 18.08 -6.66
C ALA A 539 8.76 17.56 -8.03
N VAL A 540 7.46 17.32 -8.22
CA VAL A 540 6.89 16.84 -9.50
C VAL A 540 6.94 17.97 -10.55
N LYS A 541 7.51 17.71 -11.72
CA LYS A 541 7.56 18.68 -12.83
C LYS A 541 6.15 18.89 -13.41
N VAL A 542 5.70 20.15 -13.47
CA VAL A 542 4.40 20.51 -14.04
C VAL A 542 4.50 20.61 -15.56
N CYS A 543 3.55 20.00 -16.27
CA CYS A 543 3.39 20.16 -17.72
C CYS A 543 2.88 21.58 -18.01
N PRO A 544 3.50 22.36 -18.92
CA PRO A 544 3.07 23.73 -19.17
C PRO A 544 1.68 23.74 -19.81
N LEU A 545 0.71 24.37 -19.13
CA LEU A 545 -0.54 24.75 -19.74
C LEU A 545 -0.25 25.76 -20.86
N ALA A 546 -0.60 25.39 -22.09
CA ALA A 546 -0.59 26.30 -23.23
C ALA A 546 -1.42 27.55 -22.88
N GLY A 547 -0.82 28.71 -23.16
CA GLY A 547 -1.30 30.01 -22.67
C GLY A 547 -2.74 30.33 -23.06
N ALA A 548 -3.46 30.90 -22.09
CA ALA A 548 -4.61 31.73 -22.37
C ALA A 548 -4.12 33.00 -23.07
N ASN A 549 -4.66 33.25 -24.27
CA ASN A 549 -4.44 34.48 -25.02
C ASN A 549 -4.82 35.72 -24.20
N SER A 550 -3.89 36.66 -24.12
CA SER A 550 -4.14 38.10 -24.17
C SER A 550 -3.09 38.74 -25.05
#